data_AF-A0A5L2MRS7-F1
#
_entry.id   AF-A0A5L2MRS7-F1
#
_cell.length_a   1.000
_cell.length_b   1.000
_cell.length_c   1.000
_cell.angle_alpha   90.00
_cell.angle_beta   90.00
_cell.angle_gamma   90.00
#
_symmetry.space_group_name_H-M   'P 1'
#
loop_
_entity.id
_entity.type
_entity.pdbx_description
1 polymer ?
#
loop_
_entity_poly.entity_id
_entity_poly.type
_entity_poly.pdbx_seq_one_letter_code
_entity_poly.pdbx_strand_id
1 'polypeptide(L)' 'MTVKVGSTVKTTYKTKLIHKGEIGTVKEIYDVVNIPQVALVDFKHSVICFFVRDLEEQA' A
#
# COMPACT_ATOMS: atom_id res chain seq x y z
N MET A 1 -5.52 12.06 3.67
CA MET A 1 -6.15 11.11 2.74
C MET A 1 -6.27 9.79 3.46
N THR A 2 -7.38 9.09 3.31
CA THR A 2 -7.65 7.83 4.01
C THR A 2 -7.60 6.74 2.97
N VAL A 3 -6.50 6.01 2.91
CA VAL A 3 -6.36 4.82 2.06
C VAL A 3 -7.42 3.81 2.50
N LYS A 4 -8.22 3.32 1.56
CA LYS A 4 -9.29 2.33 1.80
C LYS A 4 -9.07 1.09 0.96
N VAL A 5 -9.73 -0.01 1.33
CA VAL A 5 -9.81 -1.18 0.47
C VAL A 5 -10.44 -0.78 -0.86
N GLY A 6 -9.80 -1.18 -1.96
CA GLY A 6 -10.15 -0.80 -3.32
C GLY A 6 -9.48 0.48 -3.83
N SER A 7 -8.81 1.27 -2.98
CA SER A 7 -8.06 2.45 -3.43
C SER A 7 -6.88 2.04 -4.30
N THR A 8 -6.66 2.79 -5.38
CA THR A 8 -5.42 2.75 -6.15
C THR A 8 -4.38 3.58 -5.41
N VAL A 9 -3.22 2.98 -5.14
CA VAL A 9 -2.15 3.62 -4.38
C VAL A 9 -0.85 3.57 -5.15
N LYS A 10 0.01 4.54 -4.88
CA LYS A 10 1.35 4.68 -5.41
C LYS A 10 2.36 4.57 -4.27
N THR A 11 3.42 3.78 -4.48
CA THR A 11 4.50 3.67 -3.49
C THR A 11 5.35 4.94 -3.44
N THR A 12 5.65 5.42 -2.24
CA THR A 12 6.46 6.64 -2.04
C THR A 12 7.97 6.36 -1.96
N TYR A 13 8.37 5.10 -1.74
CA TYR A 13 9.76 4.66 -1.60
C TYR A 13 9.99 3.31 -2.29
N LYS A 14 11.27 3.04 -2.64
CA LYS A 14 11.70 1.80 -3.30
C LYS A 14 11.92 0.70 -2.25
N THR A 15 11.32 -0.47 -2.46
CA THR A 15 11.65 -1.68 -1.70
C THR A 15 12.55 -2.60 -2.54
N LYS A 16 12.90 -3.78 -2.02
CA LYS A 16 13.64 -4.78 -2.81
C LYS A 16 12.83 -5.33 -4.00
N LEU A 17 11.50 -5.37 -3.87
CA LEU A 17 10.61 -6.03 -4.83
C LEU A 17 9.77 -5.03 -5.65
N ILE A 18 9.50 -3.85 -5.10
CA ILE A 18 8.61 -2.84 -5.71
C ILE A 18 9.38 -1.55 -5.91
N HIS A 19 9.26 -0.98 -7.09
CA HIS A 19 9.90 0.29 -7.41
C HIS A 19 9.15 1.46 -6.77
N LYS A 20 9.87 2.57 -6.53
CA LYS A 20 9.23 3.81 -6.12
C LYS A 20 8.31 4.29 -7.24
N GLY A 21 7.09 4.67 -6.89
CA GLY A 21 6.09 5.16 -7.82
C GLY A 21 5.30 4.08 -8.54
N GLU A 22 5.48 2.82 -8.14
CA GLU A 22 4.70 1.70 -8.66
C GLU A 22 3.26 1.78 -8.13
N ILE A 23 2.31 1.41 -8.99
CA ILE A 23 0.88 1.53 -8.72
C ILE A 23 0.32 0.16 -8.39
N GLY A 24 -0.46 0.09 -7.32
CA GLY A 24 -1.16 -1.12 -6.92
C GLY A 24 -2.53 -0.80 -6.34
N THR A 25 -3.30 -1.85 -6.05
CA THR A 25 -4.65 -1.74 -5.49
C THR A 25 -4.67 -2.32 -4.08
N VAL A 26 -5.24 -1.60 -3.14
CA VAL A 26 -5.37 -2.08 -1.75
C VAL A 26 -6.44 -3.16 -1.70
N LYS A 27 -6.08 -4.35 -1.21
CA LYS A 27 -6.98 -5.49 -1.02
C LYS A 27 -7.48 -5.60 0.41
N GLU A 28 -6.59 -5.37 1.37
CA GLU A 28 -6.89 -5.51 2.80
C GLU A 28 -6.15 -4.43 3.59
N ILE A 29 -6.70 -4.09 4.75
CA ILE A 29 -6.10 -3.16 5.70
C ILE A 29 -6.10 -3.82 7.06
N TYR A 30 -4.92 -3.89 7.68
CA TYR A 30 -4.71 -4.39 9.03
C TYR A 30 -4.48 -3.20 9.96
N ASP A 31 -5.40 -3.05 10.91
CA ASP A 31 -5.32 -2.07 11.99
C ASP A 31 -5.24 -2.82 13.31
N VAL A 32 -4.00 -3.04 13.77
CA VAL A 32 -3.70 -3.80 14.99
C VAL A 32 -3.24 -2.81 16.05
N VAL A 33 -3.79 -2.95 17.26
CA VAL A 33 -3.47 -2.09 18.40
C VAL A 33 -1.95 -2.01 18.61
N ASN A 34 -1.42 -0.78 18.71
CA ASN A 34 0.00 -0.46 18.88
C ASN A 34 0.93 -0.77 17.69
N ILE A 35 0.40 -1.06 16.49
CA ILE A 35 1.19 -1.25 15.27
C ILE A 35 0.77 -0.19 14.23
N PRO A 36 1.69 0.42 13.48
CA PRO A 36 1.32 1.30 12.37
C PRO A 36 0.46 0.54 11.36
N GLN A 37 -0.63 1.18 10.90
CA GLN A 37 -1.59 0.57 9.98
C GLN A 37 -0.89 0.05 8.71
N VAL A 38 -1.26 -1.17 8.30
CA VAL A 38 -0.66 -1.87 7.15
C VAL A 38 -1.74 -2.12 6.10
N ALA A 39 -1.40 -2.00 4.82
CA ALA A 39 -2.24 -2.35 3.70
C ALA A 39 -1.62 -3.49 2.89
N LEU A 40 -2.40 -4.51 2.56
CA LEU A 40 -2.04 -5.51 1.57
C LEU A 40 -2.32 -4.92 0.18
N VAL A 41 -1.28 -4.71 -0.61
CA VAL A 41 -1.38 -4.07 -1.93
C VAL A 41 -1.06 -5.09 -3.01
N ASP A 42 -1.97 -5.21 -3.97
CA ASP A 42 -1.85 -6.03 -5.16
C ASP A 42 -1.23 -5.21 -6.30
N PHE A 43 -0.03 -5.61 -6.70
CA PHE A 43 0.70 -5.07 -7.84
C PHE A 43 0.67 -6.07 -8.99
N LYS A 44 1.03 -5.62 -10.20
CA LYS A 44 0.93 -6.42 -11.44
C LYS A 44 1.50 -7.85 -11.34
N HIS A 45 2.56 -8.06 -10.56
CA HIS A 45 3.25 -9.35 -10.46
C HIS A 45 3.43 -9.85 -9.02
N SER A 46 2.89 -9.16 -8.02
CA SER A 46 3.13 -9.49 -6.61
C SER A 46 2.12 -8.83 -5.68
N VAL A 47 1.81 -9.51 -4.58
CA VAL A 47 0.99 -8.96 -3.49
C VAL A 47 1.87 -8.75 -2.27
N ILE A 48 1.95 -7.53 -1.75
CA ILE A 48 2.90 -7.14 -0.70
C ILE A 48 2.25 -6.21 0.34
N CYS A 49 2.58 -6.40 1.60
CA CYS A 49 2.18 -5.51 2.70
C CYS A 49 3.04 -4.24 2.75
N PHE A 50 2.39 -3.08 2.83
CA PHE A 50 3.00 -1.77 3.01
C PHE A 50 2.40 -1.05 4.22
N PHE A 51 3.17 -0.22 4.90
CA PHE A 51 2.56 0.70 5.85
C PHE A 51 1.75 1.75 5.09
N VAL A 52 0.56 2.07 5.60
CA VAL A 52 -0.34 3.03 4.97
C VAL A 52 0.31 4.40 4.79
N ARG A 53 1.16 4.82 5.73
CA ARG A 53 1.90 6.10 5.67
C ARG A 53 2.87 6.20 4.49
N ASP A 54 3.27 5.07 3.92
CA ASP A 54 4.23 5.04 2.82
C ASP A 54 3.54 4.89 1.45
N LEU A 55 2.21 4.98 1.43
CA LEU A 55 1.37 4.92 0.24
C LEU A 55 0.72 6.29 0.00
N GLU A 56 0.73 6.72 -1.26
CA GLU A 56 -0.05 7.88 -1.71
C GLU A 56 -1.27 7.38 -2.48
N GLU A 57 -2.45 7.83 -2.08
CA GLU A 57 -3.68 7.53 -2.81
C GLU A 57 -3.68 8.25 -4.16
N GLN A 58 -3.93 7.51 -5.24
CA GLN A 58 -4.15 8.09 -6.56
C GLN A 58 -5.64 8.31 -6.79
N ALA A 59 -6.02 9.57 -6.98
CA ALA A 59 -7.37 9.98 -7.35
C ALA A 59 -7.65 9.72 -8.84
#